data_AF-A0AA47EYI7-F1
#
_entry.id   AF-A0AA47EYI7-F1
#
_cell.length_a   1.000
_cell.length_b   1.000
_cell.length_c   1.000
_cell.angle_alpha   90.00
_cell.angle_beta   90.00
_cell.angle_gamma   90.00
#
_symmetry.space_group_name_H-M   'P 1'
#
loop_
_entity.id
_entity.type
_entity.pdbx_description
1 polymer ?
#
loop_
_entity_poly.entity_id
_entity_poly.type
_entity_poly.pdbx_seq_one_letter_code
_entity_poly.pdbx_strand_id
1 'polypeptide(L)'
;MLVEDDDAIRAMTEDILGDEGYQVVATADAEHALEQLNTARPFDLLLSDICLPGMNGRDLADEARFLYPALPIVFMTGYAGAIAKRADFLDTGMRLLTKPFSLRDLLGIVQTTM
;
A
#
# COMPACT_ATOMS: atom_id res chain seq x y z
N MET A 1 1.98 1.10 6.96
CA MET A 1 3.08 0.37 6.31
C MET A 1 3.11 0.74 4.84
N LEU A 2 4.30 0.98 4.28
CA LEU A 2 4.54 1.31 2.88
C LEU A 2 5.37 0.18 2.24
N VAL A 3 4.96 -0.32 1.07
CA VAL A 3 5.69 -1.34 0.31
C VAL A 3 5.82 -0.89 -1.14
N GLU A 4 7.05 -0.68 -1.59
CA GLU A 4 7.35 -0.11 -2.90
C GLU A 4 8.77 -0.52 -3.28
N ASP A 5 8.98 -1.15 -4.44
CA ASP A 5 10.31 -1.63 -4.85
C ASP A 5 11.18 -0.53 -5.45
N ASP A 6 10.59 0.52 -6.04
CA ASP A 6 11.32 1.68 -6.53
C ASP A 6 11.78 2.59 -5.38
N ASP A 7 13.10 2.67 -5.17
CA ASP A 7 13.73 3.47 -4.12
C ASP A 7 13.30 4.94 -4.12
N ALA A 8 13.16 5.55 -5.31
CA ALA A 8 12.80 6.96 -5.43
C ALA A 8 11.34 7.20 -5.07
N ILE A 9 10.44 6.33 -5.52
CA ILE A 9 9.01 6.41 -5.18
C ILE A 9 8.81 6.13 -3.68
N ARG A 10 9.52 5.13 -3.14
CA ARG A 10 9.43 4.76 -1.72
C ARG A 10 9.88 5.92 -0.83
N ALA A 11 11.06 6.49 -1.09
CA ALA A 11 11.57 7.63 -0.32
C ALA A 11 10.65 8.86 -0.44
N MET A 12 10.19 9.20 -1.65
CA MET A 12 9.24 10.30 -1.84
C MET A 12 7.95 10.10 -1.05
N THR A 13 7.39 8.88 -1.06
CA THR A 13 6.13 8.58 -0.38
C THR A 13 6.31 8.60 1.14
N GLU A 14 7.43 8.08 1.63
CA GLU A 14 7.80 8.13 3.05
C GLU A 14 7.96 9.57 3.55
N ASP A 15 8.68 10.42 2.81
CA ASP A 15 8.86 11.84 3.14
C ASP A 15 7.52 12.58 3.22
N ILE A 16 6.67 12.43 2.19
CA ILE A 16 5.35 13.11 2.14
C ILE A 16 4.47 12.71 3.33
N LEU A 17 4.42 11.42 3.66
CA LEU A 17 3.60 10.94 4.78
C LEU A 17 4.23 11.33 6.13
N GLY A 18 5.55 11.29 6.25
CA GLY A 18 6.28 11.73 7.44
C GLY A 18 6.05 13.20 7.77
N ASP A 19 6.10 14.07 6.75
CA ASP A 19 5.85 15.52 6.89
C ASP A 19 4.43 15.83 7.39
N GLU A 20 3.46 14.98 7.07
CA GLU A 20 2.06 15.07 7.55
C GLU A 20 1.84 14.37 8.91
N GLY A 21 2.91 13.89 9.54
CA GLY A 21 2.89 13.31 10.89
C GLY A 21 2.59 11.82 10.97
N TYR A 22 2.49 11.13 9.83
CA TYR A 22 2.30 9.67 9.82
C TYR A 22 3.58 8.94 10.24
N GLN A 23 3.43 7.82 10.95
CA GLN A 23 4.53 6.91 11.23
C GLN A 23 4.61 5.87 10.11
N VAL A 24 5.65 5.95 9.30
CA VAL A 24 5.84 5.07 8.15
C VAL A 24 6.86 3.99 8.49
N VAL A 25 6.48 2.74 8.24
CA VAL A 25 7.41 1.62 8.14
C VAL A 25 7.44 1.22 6.68
N ALA A 26 8.57 1.47 6.02
CA ALA A 26 8.75 1.24 4.59
C ALA A 26 9.57 -0.03 4.33
N THR A 27 9.13 -0.85 3.38
CA THR A 27 9.86 -2.03 2.88
C THR A 27 9.92 -2.01 1.35
N ALA A 28 10.96 -2.65 0.79
CA ALA A 28 11.16 -2.72 -0.66
C ALA A 28 10.40 -3.88 -1.31
N ASP A 29 9.98 -4.87 -0.51
CA ASP A 29 9.35 -6.09 -0.98
C ASP A 29 8.31 -6.60 0.02
N ALA A 30 7.50 -7.54 -0.45
CA ALA A 30 6.38 -8.10 0.29
C ALA A 30 6.85 -9.02 1.43
N GLU A 31 7.94 -9.74 1.24
CA GLU A 31 8.50 -10.66 2.23
C GLU A 31 8.88 -9.92 3.53
N HIS A 32 9.66 -8.84 3.44
CA HIS A 32 9.99 -8.02 4.60
C HIS A 32 8.74 -7.35 5.18
N ALA A 33 7.76 -7.00 4.34
CA ALA A 33 6.51 -6.41 4.81
C ALA A 33 5.71 -7.41 5.68
N LEU A 34 5.65 -8.67 5.29
CA LEU A 34 5.03 -9.75 6.07
C LEU A 34 5.75 -10.00 7.39
N GLU A 35 7.08 -9.94 7.41
CA GLU A 35 7.84 -10.02 8.67
C GLU A 35 7.44 -8.89 9.64
N GLN A 36 7.28 -7.66 9.14
CA GLN A 36 6.82 -6.53 9.95
C GLN A 36 5.37 -6.68 10.41
N LEU A 37 4.47 -7.15 9.53
CA LEU A 37 3.06 -7.41 9.86
C LEU A 37 2.89 -8.46 10.96
N ASN A 38 3.80 -9.44 11.03
CA ASN A 38 3.78 -10.48 12.06
C ASN A 38 4.27 -10.01 13.44
N THR A 39 4.71 -8.76 13.57
CA THR A 39 5.08 -8.19 14.88
C THR A 39 3.84 -7.82 15.70
N ALA A 40 3.99 -7.61 17.01
CA ALA A 40 2.88 -7.29 17.91
C ALA A 40 2.31 -5.86 17.77
N ARG A 41 2.69 -5.11 16.73
CA ARG A 41 2.22 -3.74 16.51
C ARG A 41 1.22 -3.72 15.35
N PRO A 42 -0.03 -3.27 15.57
CA PRO A 42 -0.99 -3.13 14.50
C PRO A 42 -0.59 -1.97 13.57
N PHE A 43 -0.91 -2.11 12.29
CA PHE A 43 -0.85 -1.03 11.32
C PHE A 43 -2.26 -0.52 11.03
N ASP A 44 -2.39 0.78 10.82
CA ASP A 44 -3.67 1.42 10.50
C ASP A 44 -3.96 1.46 8.99
N LEU A 45 -2.92 1.24 8.16
CA LEU A 45 -3.01 1.27 6.71
C LEU A 45 -1.86 0.49 6.09
N LEU A 46 -2.15 -0.30 5.05
CA LEU A 46 -1.18 -0.82 4.11
C LEU A 46 -1.25 -0.05 2.80
N LEU A 47 -0.15 0.61 2.43
CA LEU A 47 0.05 1.25 1.14
C LEU A 47 1.07 0.41 0.35
N SER A 48 0.69 -0.21 -0.76
CA SER A 48 1.55 -1.17 -1.49
C SER A 48 1.52 -0.93 -2.99
N ASP A 49 2.67 -1.01 -3.68
CA ASP A 49 2.65 -1.28 -5.13
C ASP A 49 2.00 -2.64 -5.38
N ILE A 50 1.29 -2.77 -6.50
CA ILE A 50 0.78 -4.03 -7.03
C ILE A 50 1.91 -4.81 -7.71
N CYS A 51 2.79 -4.13 -8.45
CA CYS A 51 3.77 -4.77 -9.33
C CYS A 51 5.10 -5.05 -8.63
N LEU A 52 5.05 -5.59 -7.40
CA LEU A 52 6.23 -5.98 -6.64
C LEU A 52 6.92 -7.21 -7.26
N PRO A 53 8.27 -7.31 -7.16
CA PRO A 53 9.01 -8.50 -7.54
C PRO A 53 8.69 -9.67 -6.59
N GLY A 54 8.52 -10.87 -7.13
CA GLY A 54 8.18 -12.04 -6.32
C GLY A 54 6.69 -12.08 -5.98
N MET A 55 6.34 -11.94 -4.71
CA MET A 55 4.95 -11.81 -4.27
C MET A 55 4.41 -10.44 -4.68
N ASN A 56 3.29 -10.43 -5.41
CA ASN A 56 2.67 -9.17 -5.84
C ASN A 56 1.90 -8.50 -4.69
N GLY A 57 1.57 -7.21 -4.85
CA GLY A 57 0.89 -6.46 -3.81
C GLY A 57 -0.49 -6.99 -3.43
N ARG A 58 -1.22 -7.62 -4.36
CA ARG A 58 -2.53 -8.20 -4.07
C ARG A 58 -2.41 -9.43 -3.16
N ASP A 59 -1.45 -10.30 -3.44
CA ASP A 59 -1.17 -11.46 -2.60
C ASP A 59 -0.73 -11.01 -1.20
N LEU A 60 0.13 -9.98 -1.11
CA LEU A 60 0.50 -9.36 0.15
C LEU A 60 -0.70 -8.81 0.92
N ALA A 61 -1.63 -8.15 0.23
CA ALA A 61 -2.83 -7.61 0.84
C ALA A 61 -3.76 -8.70 1.41
N ASP A 62 -3.86 -9.83 0.71
CA ASP A 62 -4.64 -10.97 1.16
C ASP A 62 -4.03 -11.61 2.43
N GLU A 63 -2.70 -11.79 2.46
CA GLU A 63 -1.98 -12.24 3.65
C GLU A 63 -2.08 -11.24 4.82
N ALA A 64 -1.96 -9.94 4.53
CA ALA A 64 -2.10 -8.90 5.53
C ALA A 64 -3.52 -8.89 6.14
N ARG A 65 -4.56 -9.17 5.34
CA ARG A 65 -5.93 -9.31 5.83
C ARG A 65 -6.21 -10.60 6.57
N PHE A 66 -5.47 -11.66 6.28
CA PHE A 66 -5.53 -12.86 7.10
C PHE A 66 -5.09 -12.56 8.55
N LEU A 67 -4.05 -11.75 8.72
CA LEU A 67 -3.56 -11.31 10.02
C LEU A 67 -4.44 -10.19 10.63
N TYR A 68 -4.89 -9.24 9.81
CA TYR A 68 -5.64 -8.06 10.21
C TYR A 68 -6.88 -7.89 9.33
N PRO A 69 -8.01 -8.56 9.65
CA PRO A 69 -9.19 -8.60 8.76
C PRO A 69 -9.79 -7.25 8.40
N ALA A 70 -9.60 -6.22 9.23
CA ALA A 70 -10.11 -4.88 9.01
C ALA A 70 -9.07 -3.89 8.46
N LEU A 71 -7.86 -4.35 8.14
CA LEU A 71 -6.78 -3.48 7.66
C LEU A 71 -7.22 -2.77 6.36
N PRO A 72 -7.25 -1.43 6.35
CA PRO A 72 -7.43 -0.67 5.13
C PRO A 72 -6.22 -0.84 4.21
N ILE A 73 -6.47 -0.93 2.90
CA ILE A 73 -5.43 -1.18 1.91
C ILE A 73 -5.55 -0.19 0.75
N VAL A 74 -4.45 0.43 0.39
CA VAL A 74 -4.33 1.28 -0.80
C VAL A 74 -3.26 0.68 -1.70
N PHE A 75 -3.65 0.35 -2.92
CA PHE A 75 -2.73 -0.09 -3.95
C PHE A 75 -2.23 1.08 -4.79
N MET A 76 -0.91 1.20 -4.97
CA MET A 76 -0.29 2.13 -5.91
C MET A 76 0.02 1.39 -7.21
N THR A 77 -0.33 1.93 -8.38
CA THR A 77 -0.05 1.21 -9.64
C THR A 77 0.04 2.11 -10.86
N GLY A 78 1.00 1.83 -11.74
CA GLY A 78 1.06 2.44 -13.07
C GLY A 78 0.09 1.84 -14.10
N TYR A 79 -0.55 0.70 -13.79
CA TYR A 79 -1.36 -0.07 -14.74
C TYR A 79 -2.86 -0.12 -14.37
N ALA A 80 -3.38 0.99 -13.85
CA ALA A 80 -4.77 1.07 -13.38
C ALA A 80 -5.81 0.64 -14.43
N GLY A 81 -5.57 0.92 -15.72
CA GLY A 81 -6.50 0.54 -16.80
C GLY A 81 -6.65 -0.96 -17.03
N ALA A 82 -5.64 -1.77 -16.67
CA ALA A 82 -5.74 -3.24 -16.73
C ALA A 82 -6.43 -3.80 -15.48
N ILE A 83 -6.17 -3.19 -14.32
CA ILE A 83 -6.71 -3.61 -13.03
C ILE A 83 -8.18 -3.23 -12.88
N ALA A 84 -8.58 -2.03 -13.31
CA ALA A 84 -9.97 -1.57 -13.26
C ALA A 84 -10.94 -2.42 -14.09
N LYS A 85 -10.43 -3.25 -15.02
CA LYS A 85 -11.22 -4.21 -15.79
C LYS A 85 -11.47 -5.52 -15.04
N ARG A 86 -10.78 -5.76 -13.93
CA ARG A 86 -10.97 -6.92 -13.04
C ARG A 86 -11.97 -6.53 -11.98
N ALA A 87 -13.22 -6.97 -12.15
CA ALA A 87 -14.34 -6.60 -11.29
C ALA A 87 -14.17 -7.05 -9.83
N ASP A 88 -13.26 -7.99 -9.58
CA ASP A 88 -12.98 -8.66 -8.32
C ASP A 88 -11.66 -8.22 -7.65
N PHE A 89 -10.94 -7.25 -8.24
CA PHE A 89 -9.62 -6.90 -7.72
C PHE A 89 -9.66 -6.08 -6.41
N LEU A 90 -10.72 -5.32 -6.15
CA LEU A 90 -10.86 -4.51 -4.95
C LEU A 90 -11.98 -5.06 -4.07
N ASP A 91 -11.62 -5.49 -2.87
CA ASP A 91 -12.58 -5.82 -1.82
C ASP A 91 -12.95 -4.58 -0.99
N THR A 92 -13.96 -4.70 -0.14
CA THR A 92 -14.34 -3.65 0.82
C THR A 92 -13.13 -3.16 1.61
N GLY A 93 -12.91 -1.84 1.67
CA GLY A 93 -11.76 -1.25 2.35
C GLY A 93 -10.44 -1.29 1.56
N MET A 94 -10.47 -1.75 0.31
CA MET A 94 -9.36 -1.63 -0.64
C MET A 94 -9.59 -0.47 -1.59
N ARG A 95 -8.52 0.26 -1.90
CA ARG A 95 -8.53 1.44 -2.77
C ARG A 95 -7.36 1.39 -3.73
N LEU A 96 -7.41 2.20 -4.79
CA LEU A 96 -6.36 2.26 -5.80
C LEU A 96 -5.95 3.71 -6.04
N LEU A 97 -4.63 3.95 -6.02
CA LEU A 97 -3.95 5.17 -6.38
C LEU A 97 -3.16 4.92 -7.67
N THR A 98 -3.47 5.67 -8.72
CA THR A 98 -2.80 5.49 -10.02
C THR A 98 -1.51 6.30 -10.07
N LYS A 99 -0.41 5.68 -10.48
CA LYS A 99 0.86 6.35 -10.78
C LYS A 99 0.82 6.95 -12.21
N PRO A 100 1.38 8.16 -12.43
CA PRO A 100 1.93 9.07 -11.43
C PRO A 100 0.81 9.75 -10.61
N PHE A 101 1.06 9.96 -9.33
CA PHE A 101 0.16 10.67 -8.41
C PHE A 101 0.80 11.93 -7.85
N SER A 102 -0.02 12.93 -7.51
CA SER A 102 0.45 14.11 -6.79
C SER A 102 0.42 13.89 -5.27
N LEU A 103 1.11 14.76 -4.52
CA LEU A 103 1.01 14.81 -3.05
C LEU A 103 -0.46 14.90 -2.61
N ARG A 104 -1.28 15.69 -3.30
CA ARG A 104 -2.70 15.85 -2.98
C ARG A 104 -3.47 14.54 -3.15
N ASP A 105 -3.16 13.77 -4.19
CA ASP A 105 -3.84 12.50 -4.46
C ASP A 105 -3.47 11.46 -3.41
N LEU A 106 -2.18 11.38 -3.04
CA LEU A 106 -1.68 10.50 -1.98
C LEU A 106 -2.33 10.82 -0.62
N LEU A 107 -2.28 12.08 -0.18
CA LEU A 107 -2.87 12.46 1.11
C LEU A 107 -4.38 12.32 1.10
N GLY A 108 -5.04 12.70 0.01
CA GLY A 108 -6.48 12.56 -0.13
C GLY A 108 -6.91 11.10 0.01
N ILE A 109 -6.24 10.16 -0.66
CA ILE A 109 -6.62 8.75 -0.58
C ILE A 109 -6.33 8.16 0.80
N VAL A 110 -5.21 8.50 1.44
CA VAL A 110 -4.87 8.04 2.80
C VAL A 110 -5.91 8.52 3.80
N GLN A 111 -6.24 9.81 3.80
CA GLN A 111 -7.22 10.41 4.72
C GLN A 111 -8.64 9.89 4.54
N THR A 112 -9.01 9.48 3.33
CA THR A 112 -10.36 8.94 3.06
C THR A 112 -10.44 7.43 3.29
N THR A 113 -9.33 6.77 3.63
CA THR A 113 -9.25 5.31 3.78
C THR A 113 -9.05 4.89 5.23
N MET A 114 -8.37 5.72 6.03
CA MET A 114 -8.32 5.62 7.49
C MET A 114 -9.60 6.16 8.12
#